data_AF-A0A942NST2-F1
#
_entry.id   AF-A0A942NST2-F1
#
_cell.length_a   1.000
_cell.length_b   1.000
_cell.length_c   1.000
_cell.angle_alpha   90.00
_cell.angle_beta   90.00
_cell.angle_gamma   90.00
#
_symmetry.space_group_name_H-M   'P 1'
#
loop_
_entity.id
_entity.type
_entity.pdbx_description
1 polymer ?
#
loop_
_entity_poly.entity_id
_entity_poly.type
_entity_poly.pdbx_seq_one_letter_code
_entity_poly.pdbx_strand_id
1 'polypeptide(L)'
;MRQGERLSKKKKKAKLLDCLRETSGIVAYACEKAGISRVTYYNWCKEDIEFKGKAEDIQELQIDVAEAALLKKIKNEDTTAIIFYLKTKGKNRGYSERHEIGGVNGAPITMDVDTNQLGEDERKLLLKIAESLNVNG
;
A
#
# COMPACT_ATOMS: atom_id res chain seq x y z
N MET A 1 44.70 -3.94 -15.48
CA MET A 1 44.38 -3.84 -14.04
C MET A 1 43.68 -2.51 -13.80
N ARG A 2 42.39 -2.48 -13.40
CA ARG A 2 41.72 -1.23 -13.00
C ARG A 2 41.66 -1.21 -11.48
N GLN A 3 42.41 -0.30 -10.86
CA GLN A 3 42.35 -0.08 -9.41
C GLN A 3 40.96 0.43 -9.03
N GLY A 4 40.32 -0.24 -8.07
CA GLY A 4 39.01 0.14 -7.56
C GLY A 4 39.12 1.39 -6.70
N GLU A 5 38.64 2.52 -7.20
CA GLU A 5 38.55 3.76 -6.44
C GLU A 5 37.49 3.59 -5.33
N ARG A 6 37.92 3.52 -4.07
CA ARG A 6 37.03 3.32 -2.92
C ARG A 6 36.25 4.61 -2.64
N LEU A 7 35.06 4.75 -3.24
CA LEU A 7 34.18 5.90 -2.99
C LEU A 7 33.79 6.03 -1.51
N SER A 8 33.76 7.26 -1.01
CA SER A 8 33.27 7.58 0.34
C SER A 8 31.75 7.33 0.48
N LYS A 9 31.25 7.12 1.71
CA LYS A 9 29.81 6.89 1.98
C LYS A 9 28.93 7.97 1.33
N LYS A 10 29.35 9.24 1.41
CA LYS A 10 28.68 10.39 0.78
C LYS A 10 28.61 10.28 -0.75
N LYS A 11 29.74 9.95 -1.40
CA LYS A 11 29.75 9.78 -2.87
C LYS A 11 28.92 8.59 -3.34
N LYS A 12 28.91 7.49 -2.57
CA LYS A 12 28.07 6.31 -2.87
C LYS A 12 26.57 6.62 -2.76
N LYS A 13 26.15 7.38 -1.74
CA LYS A 13 24.77 7.88 -1.60
C LYS A 13 24.36 8.75 -2.78
N ALA A 14 25.20 9.72 -3.15
CA ALA A 14 24.94 10.58 -4.32
C ALA A 14 24.79 9.77 -5.60
N LYS A 15 25.74 8.86 -5.88
CA LYS A 15 25.66 7.93 -7.02
C LYS A 15 24.36 7.14 -7.04
N LEU A 16 23.92 6.63 -5.88
CA LEU A 16 22.69 5.86 -5.79
C LEU A 16 21.44 6.70 -6.11
N LEU A 17 21.40 7.96 -5.66
CA LEU A 17 20.30 8.88 -6.01
C LEU A 17 20.27 9.19 -7.51
N ASP A 18 21.44 9.35 -8.14
CA ASP A 18 21.50 9.55 -9.60
C ASP A 18 21.02 8.30 -10.34
N CYS A 19 21.46 7.11 -9.90
CA CYS A 19 20.94 5.85 -10.46
C CYS A 19 19.43 5.71 -10.24
N LEU A 20 18.89 6.12 -9.08
CA LEU A 20 17.44 6.11 -8.83
C LEU A 20 16.68 6.98 -9.83
N ARG A 21 17.17 8.18 -10.14
CA ARG A 21 16.55 9.05 -11.16
C ARG A 21 16.57 8.41 -12.54
N GLU A 22 17.70 7.83 -12.92
CA GLU A 22 17.89 7.17 -14.22
C GLU A 22 17.04 5.91 -14.38
N THR A 23 16.72 5.21 -13.28
CA THR A 23 15.87 4.02 -13.29
C THR A 23 14.44 4.31 -12.84
N SER A 24 13.99 5.56 -12.96
CA SER A 24 12.63 5.99 -12.64
C SER A 24 12.17 5.54 -11.26
N GLY A 25 13.00 5.68 -10.22
CA GLY A 25 12.66 5.33 -8.84
C GLY A 25 12.75 3.83 -8.50
N ILE A 26 13.06 2.96 -9.46
CA ILE A 26 13.13 1.51 -9.21
C ILE A 26 14.41 1.17 -8.42
N VAL A 27 14.25 0.98 -7.10
CA VAL A 27 15.35 0.70 -6.15
C VAL A 27 16.20 -0.50 -6.57
N ALA A 28 15.59 -1.58 -7.08
CA ALA A 28 16.31 -2.77 -7.49
C ALA A 28 17.34 -2.47 -8.60
N TYR A 29 16.91 -1.80 -9.66
CA TYR A 29 17.77 -1.44 -10.79
C TYR A 29 18.78 -0.36 -10.42
N ALA A 30 18.38 0.62 -9.60
CA ALA A 30 19.30 1.63 -9.10
C ALA A 30 20.44 1.03 -8.27
N CYS A 31 20.10 0.08 -7.38
CA CYS A 31 21.06 -0.64 -6.55
C CYS A 31 22.05 -1.46 -7.39
N GLU A 32 21.54 -2.21 -8.36
CA GLU A 32 22.35 -2.98 -9.31
C GLU A 32 23.32 -2.07 -10.09
N LYS A 33 22.80 -0.97 -10.67
CA LYS A 33 23.60 0.00 -11.44
C LYS A 33 24.63 0.73 -10.58
N ALA A 34 24.28 1.06 -9.34
CA ALA A 34 25.18 1.72 -8.41
C ALA A 34 26.26 0.78 -7.84
N GLY A 35 26.04 -0.54 -7.89
CA GLY A 35 26.87 -1.55 -7.23
C GLY A 35 26.67 -1.55 -5.71
N ILE A 36 25.44 -1.32 -5.26
CA ILE A 36 25.06 -1.19 -3.84
C ILE A 36 23.95 -2.18 -3.54
N SER A 37 24.00 -2.86 -2.39
CA SER A 37 22.93 -3.78 -2.01
C SER A 37 21.66 -3.04 -1.59
N ARG A 38 20.48 -3.64 -1.84
CA ARG A 38 19.20 -3.10 -1.35
C ARG A 38 19.18 -2.94 0.17
N VAL A 39 19.82 -3.85 0.91
CA VAL A 39 19.97 -3.75 2.37
C VAL A 39 20.70 -2.46 2.75
N THR A 40 21.78 -2.12 2.05
CA THR A 40 22.52 -0.88 2.26
C THR A 40 21.65 0.36 1.99
N TYR A 41 20.86 0.35 0.92
CA TYR A 41 19.90 1.41 0.64
C TYR A 41 18.93 1.62 1.81
N TYR A 42 18.25 0.56 2.26
CA TYR A 42 17.28 0.67 3.36
C TYR A 42 17.93 1.06 4.69
N ASN A 43 19.16 0.60 4.97
CA ASN A 43 19.91 1.05 6.14
C ASN A 43 20.20 2.56 6.06
N TRP A 44 20.58 3.07 4.90
CA TRP A 44 20.77 4.51 4.72
C TRP A 44 19.47 5.30 4.86
N CYS A 45 18.34 4.80 4.38
CA CYS A 45 17.05 5.45 4.60
C CYS A 45 16.66 5.51 6.09
N LYS A 46 17.10 4.53 6.90
CA LYS A 46 16.87 4.54 8.36
C LYS A 46 17.82 5.48 9.10
N GLU A 47 19.10 5.49 8.70
CA GLU A 47 20.17 6.25 9.37
C GLU A 47 20.23 7.73 8.96
N ASP A 48 19.73 8.08 7.78
CA ASP A 48 19.91 9.40 7.17
C ASP A 48 18.59 9.87 6.55
N ILE A 49 17.90 10.73 7.31
CA ILE A 49 16.60 11.30 6.97
C ILE A 49 16.68 12.16 5.69
N GLU A 50 17.80 12.87 5.47
CA GLU A 50 17.98 13.70 4.28
C GLU A 50 18.12 12.83 3.02
N PHE A 51 18.91 11.75 3.10
CA PHE A 51 19.01 10.77 2.02
C PHE A 51 17.66 10.11 1.73
N LYS A 52 16.92 9.76 2.79
CA LYS A 52 15.57 9.18 2.68
C LYS A 52 14.63 10.12 1.93
N GLY A 53 14.53 11.38 2.35
CA GLY A 53 13.67 12.37 1.70
C GLY A 53 13.99 12.53 0.21
N LYS A 54 15.28 12.66 -0.14
CA LYS A 54 15.70 12.72 -1.55
C LYS A 54 15.33 11.48 -2.36
N ALA A 55 15.37 10.29 -1.75
CA ALA A 55 14.98 9.06 -2.42
C ALA A 55 13.46 8.99 -2.61
N GLU A 56 12.68 9.39 -1.59
CA GLU A 56 11.21 9.47 -1.64
C GLU A 56 10.74 10.48 -2.68
N ASP A 57 11.36 11.67 -2.77
CA ASP A 57 11.04 12.67 -3.79
C ASP A 57 11.20 12.12 -5.23
N ILE A 58 12.21 11.28 -5.46
CA ILE A 58 12.42 10.63 -6.76
C ILE A 58 11.30 9.60 -7.03
N GLN A 59 10.80 8.93 -5.99
CA GLN A 59 9.70 7.97 -6.12
C GLN A 59 8.36 8.67 -6.33
N GLU A 60 8.12 9.83 -5.73
CA GLU A 60 6.93 10.64 -6.02
C GLU A 60 6.90 11.07 -7.50
N LEU A 61 8.04 11.47 -8.07
CA LEU A 61 8.13 11.75 -9.51
C LEU A 61 7.79 10.52 -10.37
N GLN A 62 8.08 9.30 -9.91
CA GLN A 62 7.68 8.08 -10.60
C GLN A 62 6.15 7.92 -10.62
N ILE A 63 5.48 8.29 -9.52
CA ILE A 63 4.03 8.28 -9.43
C ILE A 63 3.44 9.28 -10.43
N ASP A 64 3.99 10.50 -10.53
CA ASP A 64 3.54 11.50 -11.51
C ASP A 64 3.62 10.98 -12.95
N VAL A 65 4.70 10.27 -13.30
CA VAL A 65 4.86 9.65 -14.62
C VAL A 65 3.79 8.58 -14.87
N ALA A 66 3.49 7.76 -13.87
CA ALA A 66 2.44 6.76 -13.96
C ALA A 66 1.05 7.40 -14.11
N GLU A 67 0.77 8.47 -13.36
CA GLU A 67 -0.47 9.24 -13.49
C GLU A 67 -0.61 9.87 -14.88
N ALA A 68 0.46 10.46 -15.43
CA ALA A 68 0.46 11.00 -16.79
C ALA A 68 0.18 9.91 -17.84
N ALA A 69 0.79 8.73 -17.70
CA ALA A 69 0.55 7.59 -18.59
C ALA A 69 -0.89 7.07 -18.49
N LEU A 70 -1.44 6.98 -17.27
CA LEU A 70 -2.83 6.60 -17.02
C LEU A 70 -3.79 7.59 -17.68
N LEU A 71 -3.56 8.89 -17.51
CA LEU A 71 -4.38 9.94 -18.14
C LEU A 71 -4.31 9.89 -19.67
N LYS A 72 -3.14 9.59 -20.25
CA LYS A 72 -3.01 9.38 -21.70
C LYS A 72 -3.86 8.20 -22.19
N LYS A 73 -3.88 7.08 -21.45
CA LYS A 73 -4.74 5.94 -21.75
C LYS A 73 -6.23 6.29 -21.66
N ILE A 74 -6.63 7.03 -20.63
CA ILE A 74 -8.00 7.52 -20.46
C ILE A 74 -8.44 8.39 -21.64
N LYS A 75 -7.57 9.31 -22.11
CA LYS A 75 -7.83 10.14 -23.29
C LYS A 75 -8.02 9.32 -24.58
N ASN A 76 -7.46 8.12 -24.63
CA ASN A 76 -7.61 7.17 -25.74
C ASN A 76 -8.71 6.13 -25.49
N GLU A 77 -9.65 6.42 -24.58
CA GLU A 77 -10.83 5.60 -24.30
C GLU A 77 -10.51 4.15 -23.84
N ASP A 78 -9.36 3.93 -23.19
CA ASP A 78 -9.02 2.65 -22.56
C ASP A 78 -9.98 2.39 -21.37
N THR A 79 -10.94 1.49 -21.58
CA THR A 79 -11.99 1.15 -20.61
C THR A 79 -11.44 0.76 -19.25
N THR A 80 -10.38 -0.04 -19.22
CA THR A 80 -9.78 -0.52 -17.96
C THR A 80 -9.15 0.62 -17.18
N ALA A 81 -8.42 1.53 -17.86
CA ALA A 81 -7.84 2.72 -17.25
C ALA A 81 -8.92 3.65 -16.68
N ILE A 82 -10.02 3.85 -17.42
CA ILE A 82 -11.17 4.68 -16.99
C ILE A 82 -11.81 4.07 -15.73
N ILE A 83 -12.14 2.77 -15.76
CA ILE A 83 -12.74 2.08 -14.62
C ILE A 83 -11.82 2.16 -13.39
N PHE A 84 -10.52 1.88 -13.56
CA PHE A 84 -9.55 1.96 -12.47
C PHE A 84 -9.47 3.36 -11.86
N TYR A 85 -9.39 4.40 -12.69
CA TYR A 85 -9.34 5.78 -12.23
C TYR A 85 -10.61 6.19 -11.48
N LEU A 86 -11.79 5.84 -12.00
CA LEU A 86 -13.07 6.15 -11.34
C LEU A 86 -13.23 5.38 -10.02
N LYS A 87 -12.85 4.10 -9.97
CA LYS A 87 -12.86 3.31 -8.74
C LYS A 87 -11.91 3.82 -7.66
N THR A 88 -10.89 4.60 -8.01
CA THR A 88 -9.88 5.11 -7.08
C THR A 88 -10.11 6.57 -6.74
N LYS A 89 -10.00 7.48 -7.72
CA LYS A 89 -10.15 8.94 -7.54
C LYS A 89 -11.62 9.40 -7.61
N GLY A 90 -12.49 8.65 -8.27
CA GLY A 90 -13.92 8.97 -8.42
C GLY A 90 -14.84 8.44 -7.30
N LYS A 91 -14.31 7.83 -6.23
CA LYS A 91 -15.11 7.21 -5.16
C LYS A 91 -16.16 8.15 -4.55
N ASN A 92 -15.79 9.41 -4.34
CA ASN A 92 -16.70 10.44 -3.82
C ASN A 92 -17.90 10.74 -4.74
N ARG A 93 -17.85 10.31 -6.01
CA ARG A 93 -18.96 10.42 -6.97
C ARG A 93 -19.77 9.12 -7.11
N GLY A 94 -19.54 8.13 -6.23
CA GLY A 94 -20.28 6.87 -6.21
C GLY A 94 -19.67 5.73 -7.03
N TYR A 95 -18.46 5.89 -7.58
CA TYR A 95 -17.76 4.83 -8.33
C TYR A 95 -17.11 3.77 -7.43
N SER A 96 -17.71 3.47 -6.28
CA SER A 96 -17.29 2.37 -5.41
C SER A 96 -18.12 1.11 -5.70
N GLU A 97 -17.56 -0.06 -5.47
CA GLU A 97 -18.34 -1.30 -5.47
C GLU A 97 -19.23 -1.33 -4.23
N ARG A 98 -20.52 -1.66 -4.43
CA ARG A 98 -21.41 -1.99 -3.33
C ARG A 98 -21.36 -3.50 -3.14
N HIS A 99 -20.95 -3.94 -1.96
CA HIS A 99 -21.15 -5.33 -1.55
C HIS A 99 -22.50 -5.44 -0.88
N GLU A 100 -23.33 -6.37 -1.35
CA GLU A 100 -24.52 -6.80 -0.64
C GLU A 100 -24.14 -8.03 0.19
N ILE A 101 -24.16 -7.87 1.51
CA ILE A 101 -23.88 -8.96 2.45
C ILE A 101 -25.23 -9.51 2.92
N GLY A 102 -25.51 -10.76 2.58
CA GLY A 102 -26.71 -11.48 3.01
C GLY A 102 -26.35 -12.90 3.41
N GLY A 103 -27.27 -13.58 4.09
CA GLY A 103 -27.12 -15.02 4.33
C GLY A 103 -27.24 -15.81 3.03
N VAL A 104 -26.83 -17.08 3.09
CA VAL A 104 -26.86 -18.00 1.96
C VAL A 104 -28.28 -18.03 1.37
N ASN A 105 -28.41 -17.83 0.05
CA ASN A 105 -29.70 -17.79 -0.66
C ASN A 105 -30.71 -16.74 -0.13
N GLY A 106 -30.22 -15.60 0.37
CA GLY A 106 -31.09 -14.53 0.90
C GLY A 106 -31.65 -14.83 2.29
N ALA A 107 -31.15 -15.87 2.96
CA ALA A 107 -31.46 -16.13 4.36
C ALA A 107 -30.91 -15.01 5.27
N PRO A 108 -31.42 -14.93 6.51
CA PRO A 108 -30.78 -14.12 7.55
C PRO A 108 -29.31 -14.49 7.71
N ILE A 109 -28.48 -13.49 8.04
CA ILE A 109 -27.08 -13.73 8.37
C ILE A 109 -27.03 -14.51 9.68
N THR A 110 -26.41 -15.69 9.66
CA THR A 110 -26.09 -16.47 10.85
C THR A 110 -24.62 -16.23 11.22
N MET A 111 -24.35 -15.87 12.47
CA MET A 111 -23.00 -15.72 12.98
C MET A 111 -22.74 -16.77 14.06
N ASP A 112 -21.79 -17.68 13.80
CA ASP A 112 -21.29 -18.59 14.82
C ASP A 112 -20.23 -17.86 15.65
N VAL A 113 -20.58 -17.52 16.88
CA VAL A 113 -19.68 -16.86 17.82
C VAL A 113 -19.02 -17.92 18.69
N ASP A 114 -17.70 -18.07 18.59
CA ASP A 114 -16.94 -18.89 19.53
C ASP A 114 -16.87 -18.19 20.89
N THR A 115 -17.62 -18.72 21.86
CA THR A 115 -17.71 -18.15 23.20
C THR A 115 -16.69 -18.74 24.18
N ASN A 116 -15.81 -19.63 23.72
CA ASN A 116 -14.88 -20.34 24.59
C ASN A 116 -13.86 -19.40 25.28
N GLN A 117 -13.57 -18.25 24.68
CA GLN A 117 -12.59 -17.28 25.20
C GLN A 117 -13.19 -16.16 26.06
N LEU A 118 -14.51 -16.18 26.31
CA LEU A 118 -15.17 -15.13 27.09
C LEU A 118 -14.96 -15.31 28.59
N GLY A 119 -14.64 -14.21 29.27
CA GLY A 119 -14.58 -14.12 30.73
C GLY A 119 -15.95 -14.21 31.40
N GLU A 120 -15.98 -14.41 32.72
CA GLU A 120 -17.23 -14.57 33.47
C GLU A 120 -18.19 -13.38 33.34
N ASP A 121 -17.65 -12.16 33.36
CA ASP A 121 -18.45 -10.93 33.23
C ASP A 121 -19.06 -10.78 31.84
N GLU A 122 -18.32 -11.15 30.78
CA GLU A 122 -18.79 -11.11 29.39
C GLU A 122 -19.88 -12.16 29.15
N ARG A 123 -19.73 -13.36 29.73
CA ARG A 123 -20.76 -14.42 29.70
C ARG A 123 -22.03 -13.98 30.42
N LYS A 124 -21.89 -13.32 31.58
CA LYS A 124 -23.03 -12.79 32.35
C LYS A 124 -23.77 -11.70 31.58
N LEU A 125 -23.06 -10.86 30.83
CA LEU A 125 -23.66 -9.86 29.95
C LEU A 125 -24.42 -10.51 28.79
N LEU A 126 -23.85 -11.51 28.13
CA LEU A 126 -24.52 -12.25 27.06
C LEU A 126 -25.81 -12.93 27.55
N LEU A 127 -25.79 -13.52 28.74
CA LEU A 127 -26.96 -14.16 29.32
C LEU A 127 -28.11 -13.17 29.55
N LYS A 128 -27.80 -12.00 30.12
CA LYS A 128 -28.79 -10.93 30.32
C LYS A 128 -29.39 -10.45 29.00
N ILE A 129 -28.57 -10.31 27.97
CA ILE A 129 -29.04 -9.92 26.63
C ILE A 129 -29.99 -11.00 26.09
N ALA A 130 -29.61 -12.27 26.14
CA ALA A 130 -30.45 -13.39 25.69
C ALA A 130 -31.81 -13.44 26.42
N GLU A 131 -31.81 -13.25 27.74
CA GLU A 131 -33.03 -13.18 28.55
C GLU A 131 -33.94 -12.01 28.12
N SER A 132 -33.38 -10.82 27.92
CA SER A 132 -34.16 -9.64 27.48
C SER A 132 -34.75 -9.76 26.07
N LEU A 133 -34.09 -10.52 25.17
CA LEU A 133 -34.60 -10.77 23.83
C LEU A 133 -35.75 -11.77 23.83
N ASN A 134 -35.71 -12.78 24.71
CA ASN A 134 -36.77 -13.79 24.85
C ASN A 134 -38.04 -13.28 25.53
N VAL A 135 -38.00 -12.11 26.18
CA VAL A 135 -39.16 -11.51 26.86
C VAL A 135 -39.98 -10.61 25.91
N ASN A 136 -39.43 -10.26 24.74
CA ASN A 136 -40.07 -9.37 23.77
C ASN A 136 -40.55 -10.10 22.49
N GLY A 137 -40.59 -11.44 22.50
CA GLY A 137 -41.04 -12.30 21.40
C GLY A 137 -42.40 -12.94 21.64
#